data_AF-A0A7K7DQ13-F1
#
_entry.id   AF-A0A7K7DQ13-F1
#
_cell.length_a   1.000
_cell.length_b   1.000
_cell.length_c   1.000
_cell.angle_alpha   90.00
_cell.angle_beta   90.00
_cell.angle_gamma   90.00
#
_symmetry.space_group_name_H-M   'P 1'
#
loop_
_entity.id
_entity.type
_entity.pdbx_description
1 polymer ?
#
loop_
_entity_poly.entity_id
_entity_poly.type
_entity_poly.pdbx_seq_one_letter_code
_entity_poly.pdbx_strand_id
1 'polypeptide(L)'
;LQVFEGTSGIDAKKTSCEFTGDILRTPVSEDMLGRVFNGSGKPIDRGPIVLAEDFLDIMGQPINPQCRIYPEEMIQTGISAIDGMNSIARGQKIPIFSAAGLPHNEIAAQICRQAGLVKKSKDVMDYSEENFAIVFAAMGVNMETARFFKSDFEENGSMDNVCLFLNLANDPTIERIITPRLALTTAEFLAYQCEKHVLVILTDMSSYAEALREVSAAREEVPGRRGFPGYMYTDLATIYERAGRVEGRNGSITQIPILTMPND
;
A
#
# COMPACT_ATOMS: atom_id res chain seq x y z
N LEU A 1 8.05 21.73 12.08
CA LEU A 1 8.11 21.12 10.73
C LEU A 1 8.86 19.82 10.85
N GLN A 2 8.29 18.72 10.36
CA GLN A 2 8.97 17.43 10.33
C GLN A 2 9.57 17.26 8.92
N VAL A 3 10.88 17.06 8.83
CA VAL A 3 11.59 16.93 7.56
C VAL A 3 11.68 15.45 7.20
N PHE A 4 11.21 15.07 6.01
CA PHE A 4 11.18 13.66 5.59
C PHE A 4 12.58 13.07 5.38
N GLU A 5 13.49 13.81 4.76
CA GLU A 5 14.86 13.36 4.43
C GLU A 5 15.83 13.44 5.64
N GLY A 6 15.34 13.82 6.82
CA GLY A 6 16.13 14.05 8.03
C GLY A 6 16.67 15.47 8.16
N THR A 7 17.33 15.77 9.29
CA THR A 7 17.83 17.11 9.62
C THR A 7 19.35 17.28 9.46
N SER A 8 20.02 16.26 8.91
CA SER A 8 21.48 16.26 8.70
C SER A 8 21.87 17.36 7.70
N GLY A 9 22.68 18.33 8.15
CA GLY A 9 23.19 19.41 7.29
C GLY A 9 22.30 20.67 7.23
N ILE A 10 21.23 20.75 8.03
CA ILE A 10 20.40 21.96 8.14
C ILE A 10 21.07 22.98 9.08
N ASP A 11 21.26 24.21 8.60
CA ASP A 11 21.81 25.33 9.36
C ASP A 11 20.70 26.36 9.69
N ALA A 12 20.75 26.96 10.87
CA ALA A 12 19.73 27.90 11.33
C ALA A 12 19.74 29.23 10.56
N LYS A 13 20.90 29.64 9.98
CA LYS A 13 21.06 30.98 9.39
C LYS A 13 20.91 31.01 7.87
N LYS A 14 21.26 29.92 7.19
CA LYS A 14 21.33 29.87 5.71
C LYS A 14 20.22 29.05 5.06
N THR A 15 19.48 28.25 5.82
CA THR A 15 18.38 27.44 5.28
C THR A 15 17.13 28.29 5.14
N SER A 16 16.61 28.41 3.92
CA SER A 16 15.29 28.98 3.64
C SER A 16 14.22 27.88 3.65
N CYS A 17 13.06 28.18 4.21
CA CYS A 17 11.87 27.34 4.12
C CYS A 17 10.75 28.10 3.39
N GLU A 18 10.04 27.39 2.52
CA GLU A 18 8.86 27.90 1.83
C GLU A 18 7.65 27.07 2.25
N PHE A 19 6.55 27.74 2.57
CA PHE A 19 5.29 27.10 2.89
C PHE A 19 4.42 27.10 1.64
N THR A 20 4.07 25.91 1.14
CA THR A 20 3.20 25.74 -0.03
C THR A 20 1.77 26.25 0.20
N GLY A 21 1.33 26.39 1.46
CA GLY A 21 0.01 26.91 1.82
C GLY A 21 -1.15 25.93 1.64
N ASP A 22 -0.86 24.70 1.23
CA ASP A 22 -1.84 23.62 1.04
C ASP A 22 -1.35 22.33 1.72
N ILE A 23 -2.27 21.38 1.88
CA ILE A 23 -1.98 20.05 2.44
C ILE A 23 -1.20 19.17 1.45
N LEU A 24 -0.66 18.06 1.94
CA LEU A 24 0.08 17.11 1.10
C LEU A 24 -0.88 16.38 0.17
N ARG A 25 -0.82 16.70 -1.13
CA ARG A 25 -1.55 16.01 -2.19
C ARG A 25 -0.60 15.22 -3.06
N THR A 26 -1.01 14.02 -3.45
CA THR A 26 -0.26 13.20 -4.41
C THR A 26 -0.85 13.38 -5.80
N PRO A 27 -0.02 13.56 -6.84
CA PRO A 27 -0.47 13.42 -8.22
C PRO A 27 -0.87 11.98 -8.46
N VAL A 28 -2.06 11.76 -9.03
CA VAL A 28 -2.54 10.43 -9.44
C VAL A 28 -2.88 10.43 -10.92
N SER A 29 -2.64 9.29 -11.56
CA SER A 29 -2.97 9.03 -12.96
C SER A 29 -3.01 7.52 -13.20
N GLU A 30 -3.74 7.08 -14.22
CA GLU A 30 -3.72 5.69 -14.67
C GLU A 30 -2.33 5.24 -15.17
N ASP A 31 -1.51 6.19 -15.66
CA ASP A 31 -0.14 5.97 -16.13
C ASP A 31 0.84 5.59 -15.01
N MET A 32 0.38 5.50 -13.76
CA MET A 32 1.17 4.99 -12.63
C MET A 32 1.26 3.46 -12.62
N LEU A 33 0.40 2.75 -13.36
CA LEU A 33 0.53 1.31 -13.55
C LEU A 33 1.79 1.00 -14.39
N GLY A 34 2.57 -0.01 -14.01
CA GLY A 34 3.87 -0.30 -14.63
C GLY A 34 5.04 0.53 -14.12
N ARG A 35 4.80 1.47 -13.20
CA ARG A 35 5.83 2.38 -12.68
C ARG A 35 6.35 1.93 -11.31
N VAL A 36 7.58 2.37 -11.01
CA VAL A 36 8.21 2.16 -9.71
C VAL A 36 8.51 3.51 -9.06
N PHE A 37 7.99 3.71 -7.86
CA PHE A 37 8.14 4.91 -7.04
C PHE A 37 8.91 4.60 -5.75
N ASN A 38 9.53 5.63 -5.17
CA ASN A 38 10.05 5.55 -3.81
C ASN A 38 8.94 5.78 -2.76
N GLY A 39 9.30 5.72 -1.47
CA GLY A 39 8.39 6.00 -0.35
C GLY A 39 7.79 7.42 -0.33
N SER A 40 8.39 8.36 -1.05
CA SER A 40 7.90 9.74 -1.22
C SER A 40 7.10 9.96 -2.51
N GLY A 41 6.83 8.92 -3.30
CA GLY A 41 6.09 9.04 -4.58
C GLY A 41 6.89 9.60 -5.76
N LYS A 42 8.23 9.73 -5.62
CA LYS A 42 9.13 10.10 -6.71
C LYS A 42 9.49 8.86 -7.54
N PRO A 43 9.50 8.93 -8.89
CA PRO A 43 9.81 7.78 -9.72
C PRO A 43 11.29 7.35 -9.59
N ILE A 44 11.54 6.05 -9.48
CA ILE A 44 12.89 5.46 -9.39
C ILE A 44 13.25 4.59 -10.61
N ASP A 45 12.31 4.42 -11.53
CA ASP A 45 12.45 3.69 -12.79
C ASP A 45 13.18 4.46 -13.91
N ARG A 46 13.71 5.65 -13.60
CA ARG A 46 14.33 6.60 -14.56
C ARG A 46 13.35 7.11 -15.63
N GLY A 47 12.04 6.90 -15.43
CA GLY A 47 11.00 7.51 -16.25
C GLY A 47 10.75 8.98 -15.88
N PRO A 48 9.92 9.69 -16.67
CA PRO A 48 9.50 11.05 -16.34
C PRO A 48 8.64 11.07 -15.07
N ILE A 49 8.47 12.27 -14.50
CA ILE A 49 7.48 12.50 -13.45
C ILE A 49 6.07 12.14 -13.94
N VAL A 50 5.21 11.71 -13.01
CA VAL A 50 3.80 11.39 -13.31
C VAL A 50 3.10 12.66 -13.78
N LEU A 51 2.44 12.58 -14.93
CA LEU A 51 1.53 13.62 -15.37
C LEU A 51 0.22 13.43 -14.60
N ALA A 52 -0.07 14.34 -13.68
CA ALA A 52 -1.25 14.22 -12.82
C ALA A 52 -2.54 14.44 -13.61
N GLU A 53 -3.48 13.51 -13.50
CA GLU A 53 -4.87 13.72 -13.91
C GLU A 53 -5.64 14.48 -12.82
N ASP A 54 -5.35 14.14 -11.55
CA ASP A 54 -5.90 14.82 -10.38
C ASP A 54 -4.87 14.86 -9.23
N PHE A 55 -5.12 15.73 -8.26
CA PHE A 55 -4.35 15.87 -7.03
C PHE A 55 -5.21 15.48 -5.82
N LEU A 56 -4.98 14.28 -5.31
CA LEU A 56 -5.74 13.73 -4.18
C LEU A 56 -4.98 13.90 -2.86
N ASP A 57 -5.71 14.18 -1.78
CA ASP A 57 -5.16 14.17 -0.41
C ASP A 57 -4.79 12.75 0.00
N ILE A 58 -3.56 12.58 0.49
CA ILE A 58 -3.03 11.28 0.91
C ILE A 58 -3.75 10.71 2.15
N MET A 59 -4.38 11.57 2.95
CA MET A 59 -5.15 11.13 4.13
C MET A 59 -6.41 10.38 3.74
N GLY A 60 -6.84 10.50 2.47
CA GLY A 60 -8.06 9.89 1.95
C GLY A 60 -9.33 10.53 2.51
N GLN A 61 -10.48 10.02 2.05
CA GLN A 61 -11.78 10.42 2.57
C GLN A 61 -12.49 9.22 3.18
N PRO A 62 -13.08 9.35 4.39
CA PRO A 62 -13.81 8.25 5.00
C PRO A 62 -15.04 7.92 4.16
N ILE A 63 -15.16 6.64 3.79
CA ILE A 63 -16.32 6.15 3.03
C ILE A 63 -17.53 6.04 3.96
N ASN A 64 -18.68 6.58 3.54
CA ASN A 64 -19.94 6.45 4.27
C ASN A 64 -20.32 4.96 4.43
N PRO A 65 -20.51 4.46 5.67
CA PRO A 65 -20.88 3.06 5.92
C PRO A 65 -22.17 2.61 5.23
N GLN A 66 -23.15 3.50 5.06
CA GLN A 66 -24.42 3.16 4.40
C GLN A 66 -24.23 2.86 2.90
N CYS A 67 -23.25 3.50 2.27
CA CYS A 67 -22.95 3.33 0.85
C CYS A 67 -21.98 2.17 0.59
N ARG A 68 -21.61 1.38 1.61
CA ARG A 68 -20.72 0.23 1.45
C ARG A 68 -21.52 -1.00 1.04
N ILE A 69 -20.99 -1.73 0.05
CA ILE A 69 -21.55 -3.01 -0.39
C ILE A 69 -20.82 -4.15 0.32
N TYR A 70 -21.55 -5.18 0.72
CA TYR A 70 -20.98 -6.37 1.33
C TYR A 70 -20.15 -7.19 0.31
N PRO A 71 -18.91 -7.59 0.64
CA PRO A 71 -18.10 -8.48 -0.18
C PRO A 71 -18.71 -9.88 -0.34
N GLU A 72 -19.13 -10.25 -1.56
CA GLU A 72 -19.71 -11.59 -1.84
C GLU A 72 -18.86 -12.45 -2.78
N GLU A 73 -18.03 -11.83 -3.61
CA GLU A 73 -17.23 -12.53 -4.61
C GLU A 73 -15.90 -12.98 -4.04
N MET A 74 -15.51 -14.23 -4.28
CA MET A 74 -14.23 -14.77 -3.85
C MET A 74 -13.11 -14.41 -4.83
N ILE A 75 -11.94 -14.06 -4.29
CA ILE A 75 -10.67 -13.98 -5.01
C ILE A 75 -9.99 -15.34 -4.92
N GLN A 76 -9.59 -15.88 -6.06
CA GLN A 76 -8.77 -17.08 -6.13
C GLN A 76 -7.31 -16.67 -5.98
N THR A 77 -6.64 -17.15 -4.94
CA THR A 77 -5.23 -16.85 -4.68
C THR A 77 -4.29 -17.92 -5.22
N GLY A 78 -4.81 -19.10 -5.58
CA GLY A 78 -4.00 -20.24 -6.05
C GLY A 78 -3.37 -21.06 -4.92
N ILE A 79 -3.53 -20.63 -3.66
CA ILE A 79 -3.01 -21.32 -2.48
C ILE A 79 -4.15 -22.11 -1.84
N SER A 80 -4.09 -23.44 -1.90
CA SER A 80 -5.17 -24.32 -1.44
C SER A 80 -5.58 -24.11 0.03
N ALA A 81 -4.62 -23.77 0.90
CA ALA A 81 -4.90 -23.48 2.30
C ALA A 81 -5.72 -22.19 2.49
N ILE A 82 -5.49 -21.17 1.66
CA ILE A 82 -6.24 -19.93 1.67
C ILE A 82 -7.57 -20.16 0.95
N ASP A 83 -7.54 -20.61 -0.30
CA ASP A 83 -8.75 -20.75 -1.12
C ASP A 83 -9.75 -21.77 -0.55
N GLY A 84 -9.27 -22.87 0.04
CA GLY A 84 -10.13 -23.94 0.55
C GLY A 84 -10.69 -23.71 1.95
N MET A 85 -9.90 -23.12 2.85
CA MET A 85 -10.27 -23.01 4.27
C MET A 85 -10.54 -21.56 4.71
N ASN A 86 -9.78 -20.60 4.18
CA ASN A 86 -9.84 -19.18 4.56
C ASN A 86 -10.02 -18.32 3.33
N SER A 87 -11.11 -18.57 2.59
CA SER A 87 -11.36 -17.90 1.32
C SER A 87 -11.43 -16.38 1.48
N ILE A 88 -10.79 -15.67 0.55
CA ILE A 88 -10.71 -14.21 0.59
C ILE A 88 -11.82 -13.63 -0.29
N ALA A 89 -12.65 -12.77 0.27
CA ALA A 89 -13.65 -12.02 -0.47
C ALA A 89 -13.08 -10.73 -1.09
N ARG A 90 -13.62 -10.32 -2.23
CA ARG A 90 -13.25 -9.11 -2.96
C ARG A 90 -13.71 -7.87 -2.20
N GLY A 91 -12.77 -7.03 -1.76
CA GLY A 91 -13.03 -5.92 -0.86
C GLY A 91 -12.73 -6.23 0.62
N GLN A 92 -12.23 -7.44 0.92
CA GLN A 92 -11.84 -7.82 2.27
C GLN A 92 -10.47 -7.23 2.63
N LYS A 93 -10.27 -7.07 3.94
CA LYS A 93 -8.98 -6.80 4.56
C LYS A 93 -8.58 -8.03 5.38
N ILE A 94 -7.51 -8.70 4.98
CA ILE A 94 -7.02 -9.91 5.66
C ILE A 94 -5.49 -9.88 5.74
N PRO A 95 -4.91 -9.83 6.95
CA PRO A 95 -3.47 -9.77 7.07
C PRO A 95 -2.82 -11.15 7.04
N ILE A 96 -1.55 -11.19 6.62
CA ILE A 96 -0.65 -12.33 6.76
C ILE A 96 0.24 -12.07 7.97
N PHE A 97 0.09 -12.90 8.99
CA PHE A 97 0.97 -12.86 10.17
C PHE A 97 2.13 -13.81 9.94
N SER A 98 3.35 -13.28 10.05
CA SER A 98 4.59 -14.01 9.87
C SER A 98 5.56 -13.75 11.01
N ALA A 99 6.73 -14.37 10.91
CA ALA A 99 7.85 -14.27 11.83
C ALA A 99 9.14 -14.03 11.04
N ALA A 100 10.17 -13.54 11.73
CA ALA A 100 11.46 -13.26 11.11
C ALA A 100 12.08 -14.57 10.57
N GLY A 101 12.47 -14.56 9.29
CA GLY A 101 13.04 -15.73 8.60
C GLY A 101 12.02 -16.67 7.95
N LEU A 102 10.71 -16.45 8.13
CA LEU A 102 9.69 -17.18 7.40
C LEU A 102 9.50 -16.62 5.96
N PRO A 103 9.07 -17.45 4.99
CA PRO A 103 8.95 -17.05 3.58
C PRO A 103 7.66 -16.28 3.28
N HIS A 104 7.29 -15.27 4.08
CA HIS A 104 6.10 -14.46 3.82
C HIS A 104 6.17 -13.67 2.51
N ASN A 105 7.37 -13.27 2.10
CA ASN A 105 7.57 -12.56 0.83
C ASN A 105 7.30 -13.46 -0.38
N GLU A 106 7.67 -14.74 -0.31
CA GLU A 106 7.40 -15.71 -1.38
C GLU A 106 5.90 -15.98 -1.52
N ILE A 107 5.19 -16.09 -0.39
CA ILE A 107 3.73 -16.24 -0.36
C ILE A 107 3.06 -14.98 -0.93
N ALA A 108 3.55 -13.79 -0.58
CA ALA A 108 3.02 -12.53 -1.10
C ALA A 108 3.19 -12.44 -2.62
N ALA A 109 4.39 -12.74 -3.11
CA ALA A 109 4.69 -12.80 -4.54
C ALA A 109 3.80 -13.84 -5.26
N GLN A 110 3.63 -15.02 -4.66
CA GLN A 110 2.74 -16.04 -5.20
C GLN A 110 1.29 -15.56 -5.30
N ILE A 111 0.77 -14.91 -4.25
CA ILE A 111 -0.58 -14.32 -4.28
C ILE A 111 -0.67 -13.28 -5.39
N CYS A 112 0.31 -12.38 -5.55
CA CYS A 112 0.30 -11.41 -6.65
C CYS A 112 0.21 -12.08 -8.03
N ARG A 113 0.98 -13.15 -8.25
CA ARG A 113 1.03 -13.85 -9.56
C ARG A 113 -0.25 -14.61 -9.87
N GLN A 114 -0.88 -15.17 -8.86
CA GLN A 114 -2.00 -16.10 -9.01
C GLN A 114 -3.36 -15.47 -8.69
N ALA A 115 -3.37 -14.28 -8.07
CA ALA A 115 -4.58 -13.57 -7.73
C ALA A 115 -5.40 -13.27 -8.99
N GLY A 116 -6.60 -13.82 -9.01
CA GLY A 116 -7.57 -13.56 -10.06
C GLY A 116 -8.99 -13.71 -9.52
N LEU A 117 -9.96 -13.22 -10.29
CA LEU A 117 -11.37 -13.49 -9.98
C LEU A 117 -11.68 -14.95 -10.31
N VAL A 118 -12.44 -15.60 -9.42
CA VAL A 118 -12.99 -16.94 -9.70
C VAL A 118 -13.89 -16.82 -10.93
N LYS A 119 -13.46 -17.38 -12.07
CA LYS A 119 -14.22 -17.34 -13.34
C LYS A 119 -15.50 -18.16 -13.18
N LYS A 120 -16.63 -17.47 -12.94
CA LYS A 120 -17.94 -18.14 -12.80
C LYS A 120 -18.56 -18.53 -14.14
N SER A 121 -18.20 -17.90 -15.27
CA SER A 121 -18.64 -18.22 -16.65
C SER A 121 -17.84 -17.44 -17.71
N LYS A 122 -17.82 -17.90 -18.96
CA LYS A 122 -17.05 -17.31 -20.10
C LYS A 122 -17.60 -15.99 -20.67
N ASP A 123 -18.81 -15.57 -20.30
CA ASP A 123 -19.60 -14.59 -21.07
C ASP A 123 -19.98 -13.30 -20.31
N VAL A 124 -19.32 -12.97 -19.20
CA VAL A 124 -19.61 -11.73 -18.47
C VAL A 124 -18.45 -10.76 -18.65
N MET A 125 -18.69 -9.66 -19.40
CA MET A 125 -17.68 -8.63 -19.72
C MET A 125 -17.06 -7.96 -18.48
N ASP A 126 -17.70 -8.04 -17.31
CA ASP A 126 -17.17 -7.57 -16.02
C ASP A 126 -16.02 -8.44 -15.45
N TYR A 127 -15.72 -9.59 -16.07
CA TYR A 127 -14.67 -10.53 -15.64
C TYR A 127 -13.43 -10.50 -16.55
N SER A 128 -13.10 -9.35 -17.15
CA SER A 128 -11.83 -9.19 -17.84
C SER A 128 -10.68 -9.22 -16.82
N GLU A 129 -9.69 -10.09 -17.03
CA GLU A 129 -8.42 -10.08 -16.29
C GLU A 129 -7.69 -8.72 -16.42
N GLU A 130 -8.03 -7.93 -17.45
CA GLU A 130 -7.43 -6.60 -17.72
C GLU A 130 -7.87 -5.53 -16.73
N ASN A 131 -8.93 -5.76 -15.95
CA ASN A 131 -9.40 -4.82 -14.91
C ASN A 131 -8.79 -5.07 -13.52
N PHE A 132 -7.84 -6.01 -13.40
CA PHE A 132 -7.15 -6.28 -12.14
C PHE A 132 -5.82 -5.51 -12.07
N ALA A 133 -5.65 -4.72 -11.01
CA ALA A 133 -4.45 -3.95 -10.76
C ALA A 133 -3.85 -4.31 -9.40
N ILE A 134 -2.53 -4.29 -9.30
CA ILE A 134 -1.81 -4.58 -8.07
C ILE A 134 -1.09 -3.31 -7.62
N VAL A 135 -1.33 -2.90 -6.38
CA VAL A 135 -0.58 -1.81 -5.77
C VAL A 135 0.25 -2.41 -4.64
N PHE A 136 1.56 -2.36 -4.78
CA PHE A 136 2.48 -2.97 -3.84
C PHE A 136 3.26 -1.88 -3.11
N ALA A 137 3.16 -1.86 -1.78
CA ALA A 137 3.86 -0.90 -0.94
C ALA A 137 4.83 -1.65 -0.01
N ALA A 138 6.13 -1.42 -0.25
CA ALA A 138 7.22 -1.93 0.56
C ALA A 138 7.75 -0.83 1.50
N MET A 139 7.89 -1.13 2.79
CA MET A 139 8.27 -0.22 3.85
C MET A 139 9.37 -0.86 4.68
N GLY A 140 10.56 -0.25 4.69
CA GLY A 140 11.70 -0.74 5.45
C GLY A 140 12.25 -2.09 4.98
N VAL A 141 12.02 -2.46 3.72
CA VAL A 141 12.50 -3.75 3.19
C VAL A 141 13.98 -3.71 2.84
N ASN A 142 14.64 -4.86 2.96
CA ASN A 142 16.03 -5.01 2.52
C ASN A 142 16.13 -4.91 0.99
N MET A 143 17.31 -4.51 0.50
CA MET A 143 17.58 -4.41 -0.93
C MET A 143 17.37 -5.75 -1.66
N GLU A 144 17.69 -6.87 -1.01
CA GLU A 144 17.47 -8.22 -1.58
C GLU A 144 15.97 -8.51 -1.76
N THR A 145 15.15 -8.19 -0.76
CA THR A 145 13.70 -8.35 -0.82
C THR A 145 13.08 -7.46 -1.91
N ALA A 146 13.52 -6.20 -2.00
CA ALA A 146 13.05 -5.29 -3.04
C ALA A 146 13.44 -5.78 -4.46
N ARG A 147 14.66 -6.30 -4.62
CA ARG A 147 15.09 -6.92 -5.88
C ARG A 147 14.28 -8.16 -6.21
N PHE A 148 14.03 -9.03 -5.23
CA PHE A 148 13.22 -10.23 -5.39
C PHE A 148 11.82 -9.91 -5.93
N PHE A 149 11.12 -8.94 -5.33
CA PHE A 149 9.80 -8.53 -5.82
C PHE A 149 9.89 -7.92 -7.22
N LYS A 150 10.89 -7.09 -7.49
CA LYS A 150 11.06 -6.48 -8.81
C LYS A 150 11.32 -7.52 -9.90
N SER A 151 12.25 -8.45 -9.68
CA SER A 151 12.54 -9.51 -10.65
C SER A 151 11.33 -10.42 -10.84
N ASP A 152 10.61 -10.74 -9.77
CA ASP A 152 9.41 -11.57 -9.86
C ASP A 152 8.32 -10.89 -10.70
N PHE A 153 8.07 -9.59 -10.51
CA PHE A 153 7.07 -8.89 -11.33
C PHE A 153 7.50 -8.70 -12.79
N GLU A 154 8.80 -8.54 -13.05
CA GLU A 154 9.35 -8.45 -14.41
C GLU A 154 9.28 -9.80 -15.15
N GLU A 155 9.63 -10.92 -14.50
CA GLU A 155 9.64 -12.25 -15.11
C GLU A 155 8.24 -12.77 -15.44
N ASN A 156 7.25 -12.42 -14.62
CA ASN A 156 5.88 -12.90 -14.79
C ASN A 156 5.03 -12.03 -15.73
N GLY A 157 5.60 -10.98 -16.33
CA GLY A 157 4.89 -10.09 -17.25
C GLY A 157 3.73 -9.32 -16.62
N SER A 158 3.62 -9.32 -15.29
CA SER A 158 2.56 -8.61 -14.55
C SER A 158 2.90 -7.14 -14.31
N MET A 159 4.11 -6.71 -14.68
CA MET A 159 4.59 -5.35 -14.42
C MET A 159 3.63 -4.28 -14.94
N ASP A 160 3.05 -4.43 -16.13
CA ASP A 160 2.16 -3.44 -16.75
C ASP A 160 0.95 -3.07 -15.88
N ASN A 161 0.49 -3.99 -15.02
CA ASN A 161 -0.66 -3.79 -14.12
C ASN A 161 -0.25 -3.58 -12.65
N VAL A 162 1.05 -3.46 -12.36
CA VAL A 162 1.58 -3.32 -11.00
C VAL A 162 2.13 -1.91 -10.81
N CYS A 163 1.70 -1.24 -9.74
CA CYS A 163 2.32 0.00 -9.25
C CYS A 163 3.12 -0.31 -7.98
N LEU A 164 4.42 -0.07 -8.01
CA LEU A 164 5.34 -0.36 -6.91
C LEU A 164 5.73 0.91 -6.16
N PHE A 165 5.50 0.94 -4.85
CA PHE A 165 6.08 1.91 -3.92
C PHE A 165 7.13 1.21 -3.08
N LEU A 166 8.39 1.57 -3.24
CA LEU A 166 9.50 0.96 -2.54
C LEU A 166 10.15 1.96 -1.59
N ASN A 167 10.06 1.70 -0.29
CA ASN A 167 10.89 2.33 0.72
C ASN A 167 11.83 1.27 1.30
N LEU A 168 13.11 1.45 1.05
CA LEU A 168 14.16 0.55 1.49
C LEU A 168 14.55 0.83 2.95
N ALA A 169 15.25 -0.13 3.58
CA ALA A 169 15.72 0.01 4.95
C ALA A 169 16.70 1.20 5.15
N ASN A 170 17.42 1.61 4.10
CA ASN A 170 18.32 2.77 4.09
C ASN A 170 17.61 4.11 3.85
N ASP A 171 16.36 4.09 3.41
CA ASP A 171 15.59 5.30 3.19
C ASP A 171 15.06 5.86 4.54
N PRO A 172 14.76 7.16 4.61
CA PRO A 172 14.33 7.79 5.85
C PRO A 172 13.07 7.13 6.44
N THR A 173 13.05 6.96 7.76
CA THR A 173 11.95 6.27 8.45
C THR A 173 10.63 7.01 8.36
N ILE A 174 10.65 8.33 8.19
CA ILE A 174 9.44 9.15 8.07
C ILE A 174 8.73 8.90 6.74
N GLU A 175 9.45 8.54 5.67
CA GLU A 175 8.81 8.16 4.40
C GLU A 175 7.90 6.94 4.59
N ARG A 176 8.27 6.00 5.48
CA ARG A 176 7.44 4.80 5.77
C ARG A 176 6.05 5.16 6.25
N ILE A 177 5.87 6.32 6.89
CA ILE A 177 4.57 6.78 7.38
C ILE A 177 3.66 7.21 6.22
N ILE A 178 4.22 7.79 5.17
CA ILE A 178 3.45 8.26 4.01
C ILE A 178 3.32 7.21 2.91
N THR A 179 4.27 6.26 2.79
CA THR A 179 4.23 5.18 1.78
C THR A 179 2.89 4.45 1.68
N PRO A 180 2.29 3.91 2.76
CA PRO A 180 1.01 3.21 2.65
C PRO A 180 -0.14 4.15 2.29
N ARG A 181 -0.06 5.43 2.68
CA ARG A 181 -1.06 6.45 2.33
C ARG A 181 -1.01 6.79 0.84
N LEU A 182 0.19 6.92 0.26
CA LEU A 182 0.38 7.10 -1.18
C LEU A 182 -0.15 5.90 -1.97
N ALA A 183 0.20 4.69 -1.54
CA ALA A 183 -0.28 3.46 -2.15
C ALA A 183 -1.81 3.35 -2.10
N LEU A 184 -2.43 3.61 -0.95
CA LEU A 184 -3.88 3.56 -0.80
C LEU A 184 -4.59 4.66 -1.60
N THR A 185 -4.01 5.85 -1.71
CA THR A 185 -4.61 6.93 -2.51
C THR A 185 -4.57 6.61 -4.00
N THR A 186 -3.49 5.99 -4.47
CA THR A 186 -3.39 5.47 -5.84
C THR A 186 -4.40 4.34 -6.05
N ALA A 187 -4.54 3.43 -5.07
CA ALA A 187 -5.52 2.34 -5.14
C ALA A 187 -6.97 2.84 -5.15
N GLU A 188 -7.29 3.88 -4.38
CA GLU A 188 -8.61 4.51 -4.35
C GLU A 188 -8.94 5.21 -5.67
N PHE A 189 -7.98 5.90 -6.27
CA PHE A 189 -8.13 6.48 -7.60
C PHE A 189 -8.46 5.39 -8.63
N LEU A 190 -7.62 4.36 -8.71
CA LEU A 190 -7.80 3.25 -9.66
C LEU A 190 -9.10 2.47 -9.44
N ALA A 191 -9.49 2.24 -8.18
CA ALA A 191 -10.68 1.46 -7.87
C ALA A 191 -11.97 2.27 -8.04
N TYR A 192 -11.99 3.51 -7.58
CA TYR A 192 -13.24 4.26 -7.48
C TYR A 192 -13.45 5.29 -8.59
N GLN A 193 -12.41 5.68 -9.32
CA GLN A 193 -12.54 6.55 -10.49
C GLN A 193 -12.42 5.76 -11.79
N CYS A 194 -11.45 4.82 -11.86
CA CYS A 194 -11.18 4.00 -13.05
C CYS A 194 -11.89 2.63 -13.01
N GLU A 195 -12.69 2.36 -11.97
CA GLU A 195 -13.48 1.13 -11.77
C GLU A 195 -12.68 -0.19 -11.75
N LYS A 196 -11.36 -0.14 -11.49
CA LYS A 196 -10.51 -1.35 -11.44
C LYS A 196 -10.68 -2.14 -10.13
N HIS A 197 -10.35 -3.43 -10.19
CA HIS A 197 -10.20 -4.28 -9.01
C HIS A 197 -8.76 -4.23 -8.53
N VAL A 198 -8.53 -3.57 -7.41
CA VAL A 198 -7.19 -3.33 -6.88
C VAL A 198 -6.89 -4.28 -5.73
N LEU A 199 -5.79 -5.01 -5.83
CA LEU A 199 -5.17 -5.74 -4.73
C LEU A 199 -4.02 -4.92 -4.17
N VAL A 200 -4.17 -4.48 -2.92
CA VAL A 200 -3.15 -3.71 -2.21
C VAL A 200 -2.40 -4.63 -1.27
N ILE A 201 -1.08 -4.70 -1.43
CA ILE A 201 -0.19 -5.44 -0.52
C ILE A 201 0.71 -4.45 0.19
N LEU A 202 0.69 -4.51 1.52
CA LEU A 202 1.47 -3.63 2.39
C LEU A 202 2.47 -4.48 3.16
N THR A 203 3.76 -4.29 2.93
CA THR A 203 4.83 -5.02 3.64
C THR A 203 5.96 -4.06 4.02
N ASP A 204 6.53 -4.03 5.22
CA ASP A 204 6.10 -4.68 6.45
C ASP A 204 5.39 -3.65 7.36
N MET A 205 4.20 -3.99 7.84
CA MET A 205 3.45 -3.16 8.79
C MET A 205 4.14 -3.05 10.16
N SER A 206 5.02 -3.99 10.52
CA SER A 206 5.86 -3.86 11.71
C SER A 206 6.86 -2.72 11.57
N SER A 207 7.50 -2.57 10.39
CA SER A 207 8.40 -1.44 10.10
C SER A 207 7.66 -0.10 10.07
N TYR A 208 6.40 -0.08 9.63
CA TYR A 208 5.52 1.08 9.76
C TYR A 208 5.31 1.46 11.23
N ALA A 209 4.94 0.49 12.07
CA ALA A 209 4.68 0.72 13.49
C ALA A 209 5.94 1.17 14.25
N GLU A 210 7.11 0.66 13.89
CA GLU A 210 8.39 1.10 14.43
C GLU A 210 8.73 2.54 14.05
N ALA A 211 8.48 2.93 12.79
CA ALA A 211 8.64 4.31 12.35
C ALA A 211 7.68 5.26 13.10
N LEU A 212 6.44 4.84 13.31
CA LEU A 212 5.47 5.59 14.08
C LEU A 212 5.91 5.77 15.55
N ARG A 213 6.50 4.73 16.14
CA ARG A 213 7.12 4.78 17.48
C ARG A 213 8.30 5.74 17.52
N GLU A 214 9.19 5.70 16.53
CA GLU A 214 10.36 6.59 16.47
C GLU A 214 9.93 8.06 16.41
N VAL A 215 8.93 8.39 15.59
CA VAL A 215 8.40 9.75 15.49
C VAL A 215 7.72 10.20 16.78
N SER A 216 6.96 9.33 17.44
CA SER A 216 6.32 9.63 18.72
C SER A 216 7.35 9.86 19.84
N ALA A 217 8.40 9.03 19.89
CA ALA A 217 9.50 9.18 20.84
C ALA A 217 10.29 10.48 20.60
N ALA A 218 10.56 10.84 19.34
CA ALA A 218 11.23 12.08 18.99
C ALA A 218 10.40 13.34 19.35
N ARG A 219 9.08 13.20 19.48
CA ARG A 219 8.15 14.25 19.93
C ARG A 219 7.95 14.29 21.44
N GLU A 220 8.62 13.42 22.20
CA GLU A 220 8.47 13.28 23.66
C GLU A 220 7.01 13.04 24.10
N GLU A 221 6.23 12.34 23.28
CA GLU A 221 4.86 11.96 23.62
C GLU A 221 4.82 10.85 24.68
N VAL A 222 3.74 10.79 25.46
CA VAL A 222 3.57 9.74 26.47
C VAL A 222 3.42 8.38 25.77
N PRO A 223 4.34 7.43 25.99
CA PRO A 223 4.28 6.13 25.32
C PRO A 223 3.13 5.29 25.88
N GLY A 224 2.52 4.52 24.99
CA GLY A 224 1.59 3.45 25.33
C GLY A 224 2.30 2.13 25.62
N ARG A 225 1.62 1.02 25.35
CA ARG A 225 2.15 -0.33 25.63
C ARG A 225 3.38 -0.63 24.78
N ARG A 226 4.43 -1.18 25.37
CA ARG A 226 5.72 -1.53 24.71
C ARG A 226 6.39 -0.33 23.98
N GLY A 227 6.08 0.90 24.39
CA GLY A 227 6.68 2.10 23.81
C GLY A 227 6.00 2.63 22.55
N PHE A 228 4.97 1.96 22.02
CA PHE A 228 4.21 2.46 20.86
C PHE A 228 3.30 3.64 21.23
N PRO A 229 2.94 4.52 20.28
CA PRO A 229 2.06 5.66 20.55
C PRO A 229 0.67 5.22 21.00
N GLY A 230 0.04 6.01 21.87
CA GLY A 230 -1.33 5.75 22.35
C GLY A 230 -2.39 5.75 21.25
N TYR A 231 -2.14 6.45 20.14
CA TYR A 231 -3.05 6.56 18.99
C TYR A 231 -2.78 5.52 17.89
N MET A 232 -1.89 4.54 18.12
CA MET A 232 -1.53 3.53 17.11
C MET A 232 -2.75 2.79 16.55
N TYR A 233 -3.75 2.50 17.40
CA TYR A 233 -4.99 1.85 16.96
C TYR A 233 -5.74 2.68 15.91
N THR A 234 -5.93 3.97 16.19
CA THR A 234 -6.61 4.89 15.27
C THR A 234 -5.82 5.07 13.99
N ASP A 235 -4.50 5.20 14.07
CA ASP A 235 -3.65 5.38 12.90
C ASP A 235 -3.67 4.13 11.99
N LEU A 236 -3.54 2.93 12.53
CA LEU A 236 -3.71 1.69 11.75
C LEU A 236 -5.12 1.56 11.16
N ALA A 237 -6.15 1.97 11.89
CA ALA A 237 -7.52 1.97 11.37
C ALA A 237 -7.67 2.89 10.15
N THR A 238 -7.01 4.05 10.12
CA THR A 238 -7.06 4.94 8.95
C THR A 238 -6.45 4.34 7.69
N ILE A 239 -5.55 3.36 7.83
CA ILE A 239 -4.95 2.62 6.71
C ILE A 239 -5.85 1.44 6.32
N TYR A 240 -6.20 0.59 7.28
CA TYR A 240 -6.93 -0.65 7.00
C TYR A 240 -8.40 -0.44 6.62
N GLU A 241 -9.05 0.65 7.05
CA GLU A 241 -10.46 0.91 6.70
C GLU A 241 -10.68 1.50 5.31
N ARG A 242 -9.60 1.76 4.56
CA ARG A 242 -9.61 2.19 3.14
C ARG A 242 -9.73 1.00 2.17
N ALA A 243 -10.52 0.00 2.55
CA ALA A 243 -10.79 -1.21 1.77
C ALA A 243 -12.29 -1.39 1.60
N GLY A 244 -12.69 -2.10 0.54
CA GLY A 244 -14.08 -2.47 0.28
C GLY A 244 -14.63 -2.01 -1.05
N ARG A 245 -15.95 -2.22 -1.19
CA ARG A 245 -16.77 -1.87 -2.34
C ARG A 245 -17.76 -0.77 -1.95
N VAL A 246 -18.08 0.09 -2.90
CA VAL A 246 -19.05 1.17 -2.72
C VAL A 246 -20.19 1.02 -3.71
N GLU A 247 -21.38 1.45 -3.29
CA GLU A 247 -22.57 1.45 -4.13
C GLU A 247 -22.41 2.40 -5.32
N GLY A 248 -22.83 1.94 -6.50
CA GLY A 248 -22.75 2.72 -7.74
C GLY A 248 -21.37 2.74 -8.41
N ARG A 249 -20.36 2.01 -7.90
CA ARG A 249 -19.06 1.83 -8.56
C ARG A 249 -18.70 0.36 -8.66
N ASN A 250 -18.13 -0.04 -9.80
CA ASN A 250 -17.77 -1.44 -10.05
C ASN A 250 -16.45 -1.85 -9.40
N GLY A 251 -15.51 -0.93 -9.22
CA GLY A 251 -14.19 -1.25 -8.66
C GLY A 251 -14.21 -1.65 -7.19
N SER A 252 -13.08 -2.17 -6.72
CA SER A 252 -12.96 -2.68 -5.35
C SER A 252 -11.52 -2.66 -4.88
N ILE A 253 -11.32 -2.46 -3.58
CA ILE A 253 -10.00 -2.49 -2.95
C ILE A 253 -9.93 -3.64 -1.96
N THR A 254 -9.09 -4.63 -2.23
CA THR A 254 -8.76 -5.72 -1.31
C THR A 254 -7.40 -5.44 -0.70
N GLN A 255 -7.26 -5.57 0.62
CA GLN A 255 -5.99 -5.34 1.30
C GLN A 255 -5.42 -6.63 1.91
N ILE A 256 -4.15 -6.88 1.65
CA ILE A 256 -3.35 -7.93 2.30
C ILE A 256 -2.14 -7.28 2.98
N PRO A 257 -2.30 -6.82 4.23
CA PRO A 257 -1.18 -6.36 5.04
C PRO A 257 -0.33 -7.53 5.51
N ILE A 258 0.99 -7.42 5.40
CA ILE A 258 1.95 -8.39 5.90
C ILE A 258 2.61 -7.80 7.13
N LEU A 259 2.65 -8.58 8.21
CA LEU A 259 3.35 -8.19 9.42
C LEU A 259 4.26 -9.29 9.93
N THR A 260 5.42 -8.88 10.44
CA THR A 260 6.35 -9.77 11.13
C THR A 260 6.19 -9.60 12.64
N MET A 261 5.74 -10.65 13.33
CA MET A 261 5.55 -10.65 14.78
C MET A 261 6.91 -10.68 15.50
N PRO A 262 7.14 -9.78 16.47
CA PRO A 262 8.35 -9.82 17.27
C PRO A 262 8.27 -10.92 18.33
N ASN A 263 9.26 -11.83 18.33
CA ASN A 263 9.42 -12.94 19.28
C ASN A 263 8.34 -14.03 19.22
N ASP A 264 7.77 -14.29 18.04
CA ASP A 264 6.78 -15.35 17.73
C ASP A 264 5.58 -15.43 18.69
#